data_AF-A0A3B9G435-F1
#
_entry.id   AF-A0A3B9G435-F1
#
_cell.length_a   1.000
_cell.length_b   1.000
_cell.length_c   1.000
_cell.angle_alpha   90.00
_cell.angle_beta   90.00
_cell.angle_gamma   90.00
#
_symmetry.space_group_name_H-M   'P 1'
#
loop_
_entity.id
_entity.type
_entity.pdbx_description
1 polymer ?
#
loop_
_entity_poly.entity_id
_entity_poly.type
_entity_poly.pdbx_seq_one_letter_code
_entity_poly.pdbx_strand_id
1 'polypeptide(L)'
;MLKTNWHTHTNRCGHAVGTDEEYVIAAIQAGVKTLGFSDHAAYHTPRPRSRMDFELKDDYFSSIRSLKEKYRDQITLYLGMECEYFESEWETLSRYRKDLDYIILGQHDLWLDGPDVYHPFTSDQVFEYVNLIEKACNRNFCDYVAHPDVFMWGYPGVDDTVRQAASRLADISVKYNIPMELNCGSGVKYGMREFQDGMRYAYPVRIFFEEFAKKNCPVIVGLDIHDPKLFTTDEYVDRALSVCEGLDINFLWDFDLVSAAKERKQQFR
;
A
#
# COMPACT_ATOMS: atom_id res chain seq x y z
N MET A 1 8.47 8.21 15.41
CA MET A 1 7.63 7.01 15.61
C MET A 1 6.18 7.29 15.26
N LEU A 2 5.68 6.60 14.24
CA LEU A 2 4.28 6.60 13.81
C LEU A 2 3.38 5.95 14.87
N LYS A 3 2.24 6.58 15.18
CA LYS A 3 1.24 6.01 16.10
C LYS A 3 0.26 5.06 15.42
N THR A 4 0.16 5.17 14.11
CA THR A 4 -0.75 4.39 13.28
C THR A 4 0.00 3.85 12.08
N ASN A 5 -0.20 2.58 11.76
CA ASN A 5 0.27 1.98 10.51
C ASN A 5 -0.84 1.11 9.93
N TRP A 6 -1.11 1.27 8.62
CA TRP A 6 -2.16 0.52 7.92
C TRP A 6 -1.61 -0.49 6.90
N HIS A 7 -0.29 -0.51 6.71
CA HIS A 7 0.39 -1.36 5.74
C HIS A 7 1.30 -2.38 6.45
N THR A 8 0.79 -3.59 6.68
CA THR A 8 1.50 -4.65 7.43
C THR A 8 1.17 -6.02 6.83
N HIS A 9 2.18 -6.80 6.47
CA HIS A 9 2.02 -8.11 5.86
C HIS A 9 2.06 -9.24 6.90
N THR A 10 1.79 -10.46 6.44
CA THR A 10 1.97 -11.68 7.23
C THR A 10 2.78 -12.71 6.45
N ASN A 11 3.28 -13.74 7.13
CA ASN A 11 4.05 -14.81 6.48
C ASN A 11 3.32 -15.52 5.32
N ARG A 12 1.98 -15.38 5.23
CA ARG A 12 1.15 -16.03 4.22
C ARG A 12 1.47 -15.51 2.81
N CYS A 13 1.97 -14.29 2.64
CA CYS A 13 2.44 -13.84 1.32
C CYS A 13 3.66 -14.59 0.78
N GLY A 14 4.35 -15.36 1.63
CA GLY A 14 5.53 -16.15 1.28
C GLY A 14 6.82 -15.35 1.09
N HIS A 15 6.82 -14.05 1.38
CA HIS A 15 8.01 -13.20 1.41
C HIS A 15 8.11 -12.29 2.64
N ALA A 16 7.14 -12.35 3.55
CA ALA A 16 7.25 -11.84 4.91
C ALA A 16 7.66 -12.96 5.89
N VAL A 17 8.21 -12.56 7.04
CA VAL A 17 8.63 -13.48 8.12
C VAL A 17 7.93 -13.15 9.43
N GLY A 18 8.01 -14.07 10.39
CA GLY A 18 7.38 -13.95 11.70
C GLY A 18 5.93 -14.44 11.73
N THR A 19 5.39 -14.55 12.93
CA THR A 19 4.00 -14.90 13.23
C THR A 19 3.16 -13.64 13.42
N ASP A 20 1.86 -13.71 13.17
CA ASP A 20 0.94 -12.57 13.33
C ASP A 20 1.04 -11.91 14.72
N GLU A 21 1.24 -12.70 15.79
CA GLU A 21 1.42 -12.20 17.15
C GLU A 21 2.75 -11.47 17.36
N GLU A 22 3.84 -11.89 16.71
CA GLU A 22 5.12 -11.19 16.76
C GLU A 22 5.02 -9.78 16.17
N TYR A 23 4.23 -9.58 15.10
CA TYR A 23 3.94 -8.24 14.57
C TYR A 23 3.23 -7.37 15.62
N VAL A 24 2.20 -7.92 16.29
CA VAL A 24 1.45 -7.20 17.32
C VAL A 24 2.36 -6.80 18.48
N ILE A 25 3.19 -7.73 18.97
CA ILE A 25 4.13 -7.48 20.07
C ILE A 25 5.16 -6.40 19.66
N ALA A 26 5.74 -6.51 18.47
CA ALA A 26 6.72 -5.53 17.99
C ALA A 26 6.10 -4.14 17.81
N ALA A 27 4.87 -4.05 17.29
CA ALA A 27 4.14 -2.79 17.17
C ALA A 27 3.86 -2.15 18.53
N ILE A 28 3.45 -2.94 19.54
CA ILE A 28 3.25 -2.46 20.91
C ILE A 28 4.58 -1.92 21.49
N GLN A 29 5.69 -2.65 21.31
CA GLN A 29 7.01 -2.24 21.77
C GLN A 29 7.49 -0.95 21.10
N ALA A 30 7.21 -0.77 19.81
CA ALA A 30 7.47 0.45 19.06
C ALA A 30 6.50 1.60 19.40
N GLY A 31 5.50 1.36 20.27
CA GLY A 31 4.56 2.39 20.73
C GLY A 31 3.46 2.75 19.71
N VAL A 32 3.22 1.87 18.73
CA VAL A 32 2.07 1.93 17.81
C VAL A 32 0.78 1.72 18.61
N LYS A 33 -0.25 2.50 18.29
CA LYS A 33 -1.56 2.46 18.95
C LYS A 33 -2.64 1.86 18.06
N THR A 34 -2.50 2.01 16.75
CA THR A 34 -3.38 1.42 15.77
C THR A 34 -2.57 0.71 14.70
N LEU A 35 -2.84 -0.58 14.51
CA LEU A 35 -2.18 -1.41 13.52
C LEU A 35 -3.22 -2.08 12.61
N GLY A 36 -3.14 -1.78 11.33
CA GLY A 36 -3.84 -2.49 10.29
C GLY A 36 -2.96 -3.58 9.68
N PHE A 37 -3.50 -4.80 9.58
CA PHE A 37 -2.95 -5.85 8.74
C PHE A 37 -3.56 -5.74 7.35
N SER A 38 -2.71 -5.78 6.33
CA SER A 38 -3.07 -5.61 4.92
C SER A 38 -2.26 -6.55 4.04
N ASP A 39 -2.20 -7.82 4.42
CA ASP A 39 -1.45 -8.80 3.64
C ASP A 39 -1.98 -8.90 2.19
N HIS A 40 -1.16 -9.38 1.27
CA HIS A 40 -1.52 -9.47 -0.14
C HIS A 40 -2.75 -10.36 -0.34
N ALA A 41 -3.73 -9.85 -1.09
CA ALA A 41 -5.00 -10.50 -1.31
C ALA A 41 -4.85 -11.89 -1.95
N ALA A 42 -5.67 -12.82 -1.49
CA ALA A 42 -5.74 -14.15 -2.08
C ALA A 42 -6.56 -14.10 -3.38
N TYR A 43 -6.11 -14.84 -4.40
CA TYR A 43 -6.90 -15.10 -5.60
C TYR A 43 -6.89 -16.60 -5.87
N HIS A 44 -7.86 -17.09 -6.64
CA HIS A 44 -7.95 -18.52 -6.96
C HIS A 44 -6.73 -19.01 -7.74
N THR A 45 -6.12 -18.14 -8.55
CA THR A 45 -4.85 -18.41 -9.22
C THR A 45 -3.69 -18.25 -8.23
N PRO A 46 -2.96 -19.33 -7.91
CA PRO A 46 -1.87 -19.27 -6.95
C PRO A 46 -0.68 -18.46 -7.48
N ARG A 47 -0.06 -17.65 -6.62
CA ARG A 47 1.19 -16.95 -6.92
C ARG A 47 2.15 -17.04 -5.73
N PRO A 48 2.81 -18.20 -5.55
CA PRO A 48 3.66 -18.46 -4.39
C PRO A 48 4.74 -17.39 -4.23
N ARG A 49 5.08 -17.06 -2.98
CA ARG A 49 6.04 -16.00 -2.60
C ARG A 49 5.64 -14.59 -3.00
N SER A 50 4.44 -14.35 -3.50
CA SER A 50 3.93 -13.01 -3.79
C SER A 50 2.62 -12.71 -3.06
N ARG A 51 1.80 -13.71 -2.74
CA ARG A 51 0.54 -13.54 -2.03
C ARG A 51 0.11 -14.81 -1.31
N MET A 52 -0.87 -14.67 -0.43
CA MET A 52 -1.45 -15.81 0.27
C MET A 52 -2.19 -16.76 -0.68
N ASP A 53 -2.08 -18.07 -0.42
CA ASP A 53 -2.92 -19.06 -1.07
C ASP A 53 -4.40 -18.84 -0.70
N PHE A 54 -5.31 -19.07 -1.64
CA PHE A 54 -6.74 -18.81 -1.45
C PHE A 54 -7.33 -19.50 -0.21
N GLU A 55 -6.89 -20.74 0.05
CA GLU A 55 -7.33 -21.55 1.20
C GLU A 55 -6.89 -20.99 2.56
N LEU A 56 -5.86 -20.15 2.61
CA LEU A 56 -5.36 -19.55 3.85
C LEU A 56 -6.12 -18.28 4.26
N LYS A 57 -7.05 -17.79 3.43
CA LYS A 57 -7.80 -16.56 3.70
C LYS A 57 -8.55 -16.60 5.03
N ASP A 58 -9.26 -17.69 5.31
CA ASP A 58 -10.10 -17.79 6.51
C ASP A 58 -9.26 -17.95 7.78
N ASP A 59 -8.09 -18.59 7.66
CA ASP A 59 -7.09 -18.64 8.72
C ASP A 59 -6.54 -17.23 9.03
N TYR A 60 -6.17 -16.45 8.00
CA TYR A 60 -5.76 -15.05 8.14
C TYR A 60 -6.83 -14.22 8.87
N PHE A 61 -8.09 -14.29 8.43
CA PHE A 61 -9.18 -13.54 9.05
C PHE A 61 -9.37 -13.92 10.52
N SER A 62 -9.34 -15.22 10.81
CA SER A 62 -9.54 -15.74 12.17
C SER A 62 -8.38 -15.37 13.09
N SER A 63 -7.15 -15.44 12.61
CA SER A 63 -5.95 -15.07 13.35
C SER A 63 -5.98 -13.60 13.77
N ILE A 64 -6.16 -12.68 12.82
CA ILE A 64 -6.15 -11.24 13.09
C ILE A 64 -7.32 -10.84 14.00
N ARG A 65 -8.51 -11.41 13.80
CA ARG A 65 -9.67 -11.16 14.68
C ARG A 65 -9.45 -11.69 16.10
N SER A 66 -8.78 -12.83 16.25
CA SER A 66 -8.44 -13.38 17.57
C SER A 66 -7.41 -12.51 18.29
N LEU A 67 -6.39 -12.04 17.58
CA LEU A 67 -5.39 -11.11 18.13
C LEU A 67 -6.02 -9.76 18.52
N LYS A 68 -6.97 -9.26 17.72
CA LYS A 68 -7.71 -8.03 18.03
C LYS A 68 -8.41 -8.12 19.39
N GLU A 69 -9.06 -9.24 19.70
CA GLU A 69 -9.67 -9.44 21.01
C GLU A 69 -8.61 -9.63 22.10
N LYS A 70 -7.59 -10.45 21.86
CA LYS A 70 -6.52 -10.74 22.83
C LYS A 70 -5.77 -9.49 23.30
N TYR A 71 -5.55 -8.52 22.41
CA TYR A 71 -4.76 -7.32 22.66
C TYR A 71 -5.55 -6.02 22.75
N ARG A 72 -6.88 -6.08 22.84
CA ARG A 72 -7.81 -4.93 22.81
C ARG A 72 -7.47 -3.78 23.76
N ASP A 73 -6.86 -4.07 24.91
CA ASP A 73 -6.52 -3.08 25.93
C ASP A 73 -5.11 -2.46 25.72
N GLN A 74 -4.34 -2.97 24.75
CA GLN A 74 -2.95 -2.57 24.50
C GLN A 74 -2.77 -1.88 23.14
N ILE A 75 -3.46 -2.36 22.10
CA ILE A 75 -3.37 -1.85 20.73
C ILE A 75 -4.69 -2.12 19.99
N THR A 76 -5.08 -1.20 19.10
CA THR A 76 -6.24 -1.38 18.23
C THR A 76 -5.81 -2.04 16.94
N LEU A 77 -6.40 -3.21 16.62
CA LEU A 77 -6.10 -3.95 15.40
C LEU A 77 -7.25 -3.89 14.39
N TYR A 78 -6.89 -3.83 13.11
CA TYR A 78 -7.84 -3.87 11.99
C TYR A 78 -7.43 -4.89 10.94
N LEU A 79 -8.45 -5.51 10.35
CA LEU A 79 -8.30 -6.52 9.32
C LEU A 79 -8.54 -5.89 7.94
N GLY A 80 -7.49 -5.75 7.15
CA GLY A 80 -7.55 -5.34 5.75
C GLY A 80 -6.78 -6.30 4.86
N MET A 81 -6.66 -5.92 3.60
CA MET A 81 -5.80 -6.56 2.59
C MET A 81 -5.24 -5.50 1.66
N GLU A 82 -4.04 -5.75 1.16
CA GLU A 82 -3.53 -5.11 -0.03
C GLU A 82 -4.02 -5.88 -1.26
N CYS A 83 -4.85 -5.23 -2.06
CA CYS A 83 -5.42 -5.82 -3.26
C CYS A 83 -4.85 -5.14 -4.51
N GLU A 84 -4.47 -5.93 -5.50
CA GLU A 84 -4.48 -5.49 -6.89
C GLU A 84 -5.92 -5.37 -7.41
N TYR A 85 -6.18 -4.45 -8.34
CA TYR A 85 -7.45 -4.43 -9.06
C TYR A 85 -7.35 -5.29 -10.32
N PHE A 86 -7.95 -6.48 -10.27
CA PHE A 86 -8.15 -7.33 -11.43
C PHE A 86 -9.64 -7.40 -11.78
N GLU A 87 -10.02 -6.90 -12.95
CA GLU A 87 -11.42 -6.93 -13.40
C GLU A 87 -11.95 -8.38 -13.49
N SER A 88 -11.09 -9.35 -13.82
CA SER A 88 -11.44 -10.77 -13.86
C SER A 88 -11.79 -11.36 -12.48
N GLU A 89 -11.33 -10.73 -11.39
CA GLU A 89 -11.53 -11.18 -10.02
C GLU A 89 -12.57 -10.33 -9.28
N TRP A 90 -13.40 -9.57 -10.01
CA TRP A 90 -14.32 -8.59 -9.40
C TRP A 90 -15.26 -9.20 -8.36
N GLU A 91 -15.71 -10.45 -8.53
CA GLU A 91 -16.54 -11.13 -7.53
C GLU A 91 -15.76 -11.36 -6.21
N THR A 92 -14.52 -11.86 -6.31
CA THR A 92 -13.62 -12.06 -5.17
C THR A 92 -13.34 -10.73 -4.47
N LEU A 93 -12.96 -9.70 -5.22
CA LEU A 93 -12.69 -8.35 -4.72
C LEU A 93 -13.92 -7.72 -4.05
N SER A 94 -15.12 -7.93 -4.61
CA SER A 94 -16.37 -7.44 -4.03
C SER A 94 -16.72 -8.11 -2.69
N ARG A 95 -16.34 -9.37 -2.49
CA ARG A 95 -16.49 -10.06 -1.21
C ARG A 95 -15.51 -9.48 -0.18
N TYR A 96 -14.24 -9.31 -0.56
CA TYR A 96 -13.23 -8.70 0.31
C TYR A 96 -13.63 -7.29 0.75
N ARG A 97 -14.17 -6.48 -0.17
CA ARG A 97 -14.65 -5.14 0.15
C ARG A 97 -15.73 -5.12 1.24
N LYS A 98 -16.55 -6.18 1.33
CA LYS A 98 -17.61 -6.33 2.34
C LYS A 98 -17.09 -6.88 3.67
N ASP A 99 -16.16 -7.83 3.63
CA ASP A 99 -15.74 -8.60 4.80
C ASP A 99 -14.63 -7.95 5.63
N LEU A 100 -13.80 -7.11 4.99
CA LEU A 100 -12.64 -6.44 5.59
C LEU A 100 -13.04 -5.12 6.27
N ASP A 101 -12.23 -4.64 7.20
CA ASP A 101 -12.34 -3.30 7.79
C ASP A 101 -11.95 -2.23 6.76
N TYR A 102 -10.90 -2.46 5.96
CA TYR A 102 -10.39 -1.56 4.92
C TYR A 102 -9.66 -2.33 3.80
N ILE A 103 -9.44 -1.68 2.65
CA ILE A 103 -8.64 -2.19 1.52
C ILE A 103 -7.64 -1.12 1.09
N ILE A 104 -6.40 -1.53 0.85
CA ILE A 104 -5.36 -0.68 0.26
C ILE A 104 -5.10 -1.20 -1.15
N LEU A 105 -4.96 -0.30 -2.12
CA LEU A 105 -4.75 -0.68 -3.52
C LEU A 105 -3.26 -0.66 -3.84
N GLY A 106 -2.64 -1.85 -3.83
CA GLY A 106 -1.27 -2.06 -4.29
C GLY A 106 -1.29 -2.75 -5.64
N GLN A 107 -1.24 -1.97 -6.73
CA GLN A 107 -1.23 -2.56 -8.07
C GLN A 107 0.18 -3.08 -8.38
N HIS A 108 0.37 -4.40 -8.46
CA HIS A 108 1.68 -5.00 -8.78
C HIS A 108 1.76 -5.55 -10.20
N ASP A 109 0.62 -5.95 -10.75
CA ASP A 109 0.51 -6.61 -12.04
C ASP A 109 -0.61 -5.93 -12.83
N LEU A 110 -0.54 -5.85 -14.15
CA LEU A 110 -1.63 -5.23 -14.93
C LEU A 110 -2.89 -6.10 -15.02
N TRP A 111 -2.71 -7.42 -14.98
CA TRP A 111 -3.77 -8.42 -14.86
C TRP A 111 -3.19 -9.65 -14.17
N LEU A 112 -4.05 -10.62 -13.83
CA LEU A 112 -3.63 -11.83 -13.15
C LEU A 112 -2.57 -12.59 -13.98
N ASP A 113 -1.38 -12.79 -13.40
CA ASP A 113 -0.18 -13.34 -14.06
C ASP A 113 0.32 -12.55 -15.29
N GLY A 114 -0.04 -11.27 -15.36
CA GLY A 114 0.42 -10.34 -16.38
C GLY A 114 1.79 -9.73 -16.09
N PRO A 115 2.19 -8.72 -16.88
CA PRO A 115 3.38 -7.92 -16.62
C PRO A 115 3.31 -7.30 -15.22
N ASP A 116 4.39 -7.47 -14.46
CA ASP A 116 4.55 -6.89 -13.13
C ASP A 116 5.52 -5.70 -13.10
N VAL A 117 5.32 -4.84 -12.11
CA VAL A 117 6.03 -3.58 -11.91
C VAL A 117 7.52 -3.74 -11.52
N TYR A 118 7.96 -4.96 -11.17
CA TYR A 118 9.32 -5.23 -10.71
C TYR A 118 10.27 -5.65 -11.85
N HIS A 119 9.73 -5.89 -13.04
CA HIS A 119 10.45 -6.18 -14.28
C HIS A 119 10.38 -5.01 -15.26
N PRO A 120 11.15 -5.01 -16.37
CA PRO A 120 11.14 -3.90 -17.33
C PRO A 120 9.72 -3.50 -17.75
N PHE A 121 9.36 -2.25 -17.47
CA PHE A 121 8.02 -1.70 -17.66
C PHE A 121 8.02 -0.64 -18.76
N THR A 122 7.03 -0.63 -19.64
CA THR A 122 6.95 0.28 -20.79
C THR A 122 6.04 1.48 -20.52
N SER A 123 6.13 2.53 -21.35
CA SER A 123 5.26 3.71 -21.18
C SER A 123 3.77 3.39 -21.31
N ASP A 124 3.39 2.49 -22.22
CA ASP A 124 2.00 2.05 -22.36
C ASP A 124 1.51 1.33 -21.10
N GLN A 125 2.37 0.50 -20.51
CA GLN A 125 2.08 -0.20 -19.26
C GLN A 125 1.93 0.76 -18.07
N VAL A 126 2.72 1.85 -18.02
CA VAL A 126 2.53 2.93 -17.02
C VAL A 126 1.14 3.55 -17.14
N PHE A 127 0.67 3.85 -18.35
CA PHE A 127 -0.66 4.42 -18.52
C PHE A 127 -1.78 3.41 -18.21
N GLU A 128 -1.58 2.13 -18.51
CA GLU A 128 -2.52 1.07 -18.12
C GLU A 128 -2.59 0.91 -16.58
N TYR A 129 -1.44 0.93 -15.91
CA TYR A 129 -1.34 0.93 -14.45
C TYR A 129 -2.16 2.07 -13.82
N VAL A 130 -1.98 3.31 -14.31
CA VAL A 130 -2.74 4.47 -13.80
C VAL A 130 -4.24 4.33 -14.13
N ASN A 131 -4.61 3.75 -15.27
CA ASN A 131 -6.02 3.50 -15.62
C ASN A 131 -6.67 2.48 -14.67
N LEU A 132 -5.95 1.44 -14.25
CA LEU A 132 -6.45 0.45 -13.30
C LEU A 132 -6.69 1.08 -11.92
N ILE A 133 -5.76 1.93 -11.47
CA ILE A 133 -5.93 2.71 -10.23
C ILE A 133 -7.16 3.61 -10.32
N GLU A 134 -7.33 4.34 -11.42
CA GLU A 134 -8.52 5.19 -11.60
C GLU A 134 -9.81 4.37 -11.57
N LYS A 135 -9.85 3.20 -12.23
CA LYS A 135 -11.04 2.32 -12.24
C LYS A 135 -11.38 1.84 -10.83
N ALA A 136 -10.38 1.40 -10.06
CA ALA A 136 -10.56 0.99 -8.68
C ALA A 136 -11.10 2.13 -7.80
N CYS A 137 -10.53 3.32 -7.91
CA CYS A 137 -10.99 4.50 -7.18
C CYS A 137 -12.42 4.90 -7.56
N ASN A 138 -12.74 4.89 -8.86
CA ASN A 138 -14.08 5.21 -9.37
C ASN A 138 -15.17 4.25 -8.86
N ARG A 139 -14.82 2.99 -8.56
CA ARG A 139 -15.76 2.01 -7.98
C ARG A 139 -15.80 2.05 -6.44
N ASN A 140 -15.11 2.99 -5.79
CA ASN A 140 -14.96 3.06 -4.33
C ASN A 140 -14.40 1.75 -3.72
N PHE A 141 -13.55 1.06 -4.48
CA PHE A 141 -13.02 -0.26 -4.12
C PHE A 141 -11.99 -0.19 -2.99
N CYS A 142 -11.12 0.83 -2.98
CA CYS A 142 -10.04 0.98 -2.00
C CYS A 142 -10.24 2.21 -1.11
N ASP A 143 -9.45 2.27 -0.03
CA ASP A 143 -9.48 3.33 0.96
C ASP A 143 -8.25 4.23 0.94
N TYR A 144 -7.14 3.74 0.38
CA TYR A 144 -5.99 4.50 -0.11
C TYR A 144 -5.21 3.70 -1.17
N VAL A 145 -4.34 4.36 -1.94
CA VAL A 145 -3.44 3.71 -2.91
C VAL A 145 -2.07 3.48 -2.27
N ALA A 146 -1.67 2.22 -2.13
CA ALA A 146 -0.36 1.82 -1.62
C ALA A 146 0.70 2.09 -2.69
N HIS A 147 1.88 2.59 -2.27
CA HIS A 147 3.04 2.92 -3.12
C HIS A 147 2.65 3.24 -4.60
N PRO A 148 1.99 4.39 -4.86
CA PRO A 148 1.38 4.71 -6.16
C PRO A 148 2.40 4.83 -7.31
N ASP A 149 3.69 4.86 -6.98
CA ASP A 149 4.84 4.97 -7.86
C ASP A 149 5.70 3.69 -7.88
N VAL A 150 5.21 2.56 -7.36
CA VAL A 150 5.95 1.28 -7.31
C VAL A 150 6.44 0.80 -8.69
N PHE A 151 5.75 1.17 -9.78
CA PHE A 151 6.19 0.92 -11.15
C PHE A 151 7.57 1.51 -11.49
N MET A 152 8.03 2.51 -10.73
CA MET A 152 9.38 3.08 -10.84
C MET A 152 10.50 2.10 -10.48
N TRP A 153 10.17 0.93 -9.89
CA TRP A 153 11.12 -0.17 -9.71
C TRP A 153 11.58 -0.75 -11.05
N GLY A 154 10.63 -1.07 -11.94
CA GLY A 154 10.87 -1.63 -13.26
C GLY A 154 11.03 -0.60 -14.38
N TYR A 155 10.67 0.67 -14.13
CA TYR A 155 10.75 1.74 -15.11
C TYR A 155 12.12 2.48 -15.07
N PRO A 156 12.75 2.77 -16.23
CA PRO A 156 14.16 3.17 -16.31
C PRO A 156 14.54 4.52 -15.66
N GLY A 157 13.62 5.47 -15.58
CA GLY A 157 13.87 6.80 -15.02
C GLY A 157 12.70 7.76 -15.26
N VAL A 158 12.79 8.97 -14.71
CA VAL A 158 11.74 10.01 -14.86
C VAL A 158 11.80 10.68 -16.24
N ASP A 159 10.88 10.28 -17.12
CA ASP A 159 10.62 10.89 -18.43
C ASP A 159 9.25 11.62 -18.45
N ASP A 160 8.79 12.02 -19.63
CA ASP A 160 7.48 12.66 -19.80
C ASP A 160 6.31 11.71 -19.47
N THR A 161 6.49 10.40 -19.62
CA THR A 161 5.49 9.39 -19.22
C THR A 161 5.29 9.44 -17.70
N VAL A 162 6.38 9.42 -16.93
CA VAL A 162 6.33 9.44 -15.46
C VAL A 162 5.75 10.76 -14.95
N ARG A 163 6.10 11.89 -15.56
CA ARG A 163 5.52 13.20 -15.18
C ARG A 163 4.00 13.24 -15.40
N GLN A 164 3.53 12.70 -16.52
CA GLN A 164 2.10 12.57 -16.79
C GLN A 164 1.42 11.62 -15.80
N ALA A 165 2.04 10.48 -15.49
CA ALA A 165 1.52 9.53 -14.51
C ALA A 165 1.39 10.17 -13.12
N ALA A 166 2.42 10.88 -12.65
CA ALA A 166 2.41 11.61 -11.38
C ALA A 166 1.28 12.63 -11.31
N SER A 167 1.12 13.48 -12.34
CA SER A 167 0.04 14.45 -12.40
C SER A 167 -1.34 13.78 -12.38
N ARG A 168 -1.51 12.69 -13.15
CA ARG A 168 -2.78 11.94 -13.24
C ARG A 168 -3.13 11.26 -11.92
N LEU A 169 -2.16 10.66 -11.22
CA LEU A 169 -2.38 10.09 -9.89
C LEU A 169 -2.79 11.18 -8.90
N ALA A 170 -2.15 12.35 -8.94
CA ALA A 170 -2.57 13.48 -8.12
C ALA A 170 -4.02 13.93 -8.43
N ASP A 171 -4.42 13.96 -9.72
CA ASP A 171 -5.81 14.24 -10.12
C ASP A 171 -6.80 13.19 -9.61
N ILE A 172 -6.44 11.91 -9.68
CA ILE A 172 -7.24 10.79 -9.13
C ILE A 172 -7.41 10.96 -7.62
N SER A 173 -6.33 11.25 -6.88
CA SER A 173 -6.38 11.47 -5.43
C SER A 173 -7.38 12.56 -5.06
N VAL A 174 -7.31 13.72 -5.72
CA VAL A 174 -8.21 14.85 -5.46
C VAL A 174 -9.65 14.52 -5.87
N LYS A 175 -9.84 13.96 -7.07
CA LYS A 175 -11.16 13.65 -7.63
C LYS A 175 -11.97 12.69 -6.77
N TYR A 176 -11.32 11.65 -6.23
CA TYR A 176 -11.98 10.62 -5.42
C TYR A 176 -11.75 10.78 -3.91
N ASN A 177 -11.00 11.80 -3.48
CA ASN A 177 -10.57 12.00 -2.10
C ASN A 177 -9.94 10.73 -1.49
N ILE A 178 -8.96 10.19 -2.22
CA ILE A 178 -8.24 8.95 -1.90
C ILE A 178 -6.79 9.30 -1.53
N PRO A 179 -6.33 8.93 -0.30
CA PRO A 179 -4.95 9.14 0.09
C PRO A 179 -3.96 8.37 -0.80
N MET A 180 -2.79 8.98 -1.01
CA MET A 180 -1.64 8.37 -1.67
C MET A 180 -0.59 8.00 -0.63
N GLU A 181 -0.06 6.79 -0.68
CA GLU A 181 0.91 6.34 0.32
C GLU A 181 2.32 6.88 0.06
N LEU A 182 2.93 7.51 1.06
CA LEU A 182 4.37 7.56 1.21
C LEU A 182 4.83 6.24 1.82
N ASN A 183 5.24 5.30 0.97
CA ASN A 183 5.63 3.96 1.39
C ASN A 183 7.07 3.96 1.92
N CYS A 184 7.26 3.37 3.10
CA CYS A 184 8.55 3.26 3.80
C CYS A 184 9.12 1.84 3.77
N GLY A 185 8.65 0.98 2.86
CA GLY A 185 9.00 -0.44 2.80
C GLY A 185 10.14 -0.74 1.83
N SER A 186 9.88 -1.71 0.94
CA SER A 186 10.92 -2.35 0.12
C SER A 186 11.66 -1.39 -0.83
N GLY A 187 11.02 -0.30 -1.26
CA GLY A 187 11.60 0.68 -2.18
C GLY A 187 12.83 1.43 -1.64
N VAL A 188 12.88 1.64 -0.31
CA VAL A 188 13.97 2.36 0.40
C VAL A 188 14.93 1.43 1.14
N LYS A 189 14.62 0.14 1.23
CA LYS A 189 15.37 -0.89 1.97
C LYS A 189 16.88 -0.86 1.72
N TYR A 190 17.28 -0.74 0.46
CA TYR A 190 18.69 -0.80 0.04
C TYR A 190 19.33 0.58 -0.20
N GLY A 191 18.69 1.66 0.25
CA GLY A 191 19.17 3.02 0.00
C GLY A 191 18.98 3.45 -1.46
N MET A 192 19.61 4.58 -1.82
CA MET A 192 19.59 5.10 -3.19
C MET A 192 20.44 4.23 -4.12
N ARG A 193 19.99 4.08 -5.36
CA ARG A 193 20.69 3.36 -6.44
C ARG A 193 20.74 4.24 -7.69
N GLU A 194 21.63 3.90 -8.60
CA GLU A 194 21.79 4.61 -9.87
C GLU A 194 20.70 4.16 -10.87
N PHE A 195 19.95 5.13 -11.39
CA PHE A 195 19.00 4.98 -12.49
C PHE A 195 19.37 5.93 -13.64
N GLN A 196 18.66 5.88 -14.77
CA GLN A 196 18.99 6.73 -15.93
C GLN A 196 18.86 8.24 -15.61
N ASP A 197 18.04 8.58 -14.63
CA ASP A 197 17.76 9.92 -14.13
C ASP A 197 18.58 10.31 -12.88
N GLY A 198 19.53 9.47 -12.48
CA GLY A 198 20.46 9.73 -11.37
C GLY A 198 20.23 8.85 -10.13
N MET A 199 20.78 9.29 -9.00
CA MET A 199 20.67 8.58 -7.72
C MET A 199 19.30 8.83 -7.07
N ARG A 200 18.53 7.76 -6.84
CA ARG A 200 17.23 7.80 -6.16
C ARG A 200 16.90 6.46 -5.49
N TYR A 201 15.87 6.43 -4.65
CA TYR A 201 15.26 5.16 -4.21
C TYR A 201 14.49 4.51 -5.38
N ALA A 202 14.19 3.22 -5.26
CA ALA A 202 13.37 2.55 -6.28
C ALA A 202 11.95 3.14 -6.30
N TYR A 203 11.40 3.35 -5.10
CA TYR A 203 10.26 4.19 -4.73
C TYR A 203 10.40 4.49 -3.22
N PRO A 204 9.82 5.57 -2.66
CA PRO A 204 9.11 6.63 -3.33
C PRO A 204 10.02 7.53 -4.18
N VAL A 205 9.48 8.12 -5.24
CA VAL A 205 10.18 8.99 -6.20
C VAL A 205 9.62 10.42 -6.11
N ARG A 206 10.52 11.40 -5.96
CA ARG A 206 10.18 12.78 -5.59
C ARG A 206 9.15 13.46 -6.48
N ILE A 207 9.16 13.22 -7.79
CA ILE A 207 8.25 13.89 -8.73
C ILE A 207 6.76 13.62 -8.42
N PHE A 208 6.43 12.45 -7.85
CA PHE A 208 5.05 12.15 -7.45
C PHE A 208 4.62 13.01 -6.27
N PHE A 209 5.49 13.15 -5.27
CA PHE A 209 5.22 13.94 -4.07
C PHE A 209 5.23 15.44 -4.36
N GLU A 210 5.98 15.91 -5.36
CA GLU A 210 5.86 17.28 -5.88
C GLU A 210 4.45 17.54 -6.46
N GLU A 211 3.88 16.61 -7.23
CA GLU A 211 2.52 16.72 -7.74
C GLU A 211 1.47 16.62 -6.63
N PHE A 212 1.68 15.73 -5.66
CA PHE A 212 0.79 15.60 -4.49
C PHE A 212 0.78 16.89 -3.64
N ALA A 213 1.94 17.51 -3.41
CA ALA A 213 2.02 18.81 -2.74
C ALA A 213 1.29 19.90 -3.51
N LYS A 214 1.55 20.02 -4.83
CA LYS A 214 0.92 21.05 -5.69
C LYS A 214 -0.60 20.99 -5.67
N LYS A 215 -1.19 19.79 -5.62
CA LYS A 215 -2.64 19.59 -5.63
C LYS A 215 -3.24 19.36 -4.24
N ASN A 216 -2.44 19.49 -3.18
CA ASN A 216 -2.83 19.26 -1.80
C ASN A 216 -3.46 17.86 -1.58
N CYS A 217 -2.94 16.85 -2.28
CA CYS A 217 -3.41 15.48 -2.17
C CYS A 217 -3.22 14.96 -0.73
N PRO A 218 -4.21 14.26 -0.15
CA PRO A 218 -3.99 13.56 1.11
C PRO A 218 -2.88 12.52 0.96
N VAL A 219 -1.87 12.55 1.84
CA VAL A 219 -0.78 11.58 1.86
C VAL A 219 -0.79 10.83 3.18
N ILE A 220 -0.71 9.51 3.13
CA ILE A 220 -0.61 8.65 4.31
C ILE A 220 0.76 7.99 4.36
N VAL A 221 1.36 7.88 5.54
CA VAL A 221 2.64 7.16 5.70
C VAL A 221 2.34 5.70 5.99
N GLY A 222 2.87 4.80 5.16
CA GLY A 222 2.72 3.35 5.31
C GLY A 222 4.07 2.67 5.44
N LEU A 223 4.18 1.73 6.38
CA LEU A 223 5.46 1.09 6.68
C LEU A 223 5.77 -0.14 5.83
N ASP A 224 4.76 -0.81 5.27
CA ASP A 224 4.92 -1.97 4.38
C ASP A 224 5.83 -3.04 5.04
N ILE A 225 5.43 -3.41 6.27
CA ILE A 225 6.23 -4.25 7.16
C ILE A 225 6.13 -5.71 6.73
N HIS A 226 7.28 -6.29 6.42
CA HIS A 226 7.48 -7.70 6.06
C HIS A 226 8.33 -8.49 7.09
N ASP A 227 8.85 -7.81 8.10
CA ASP A 227 9.58 -8.39 9.23
C ASP A 227 9.24 -7.56 10.49
N PRO A 228 8.74 -8.17 11.59
CA PRO A 228 8.40 -7.46 12.82
C PRO A 228 9.51 -6.52 13.34
N LYS A 229 10.78 -6.83 13.06
CA LYS A 229 11.91 -5.99 13.47
C LYS A 229 11.87 -4.60 12.86
N LEU A 230 11.23 -4.43 11.71
CA LEU A 230 11.14 -3.15 11.01
C LEU A 230 10.28 -2.13 11.76
N PHE A 231 9.44 -2.52 12.73
CA PHE A 231 8.78 -1.57 13.63
C PHE A 231 9.75 -0.79 14.52
N THR A 232 10.96 -1.32 14.74
CA THR A 232 11.91 -0.78 15.72
C THR A 232 13.05 0.04 15.10
N THR A 233 12.98 0.29 13.79
CA THR A 233 13.94 1.15 13.08
C THR A 233 13.21 2.30 12.41
N ASP A 234 13.75 3.52 12.55
CA ASP A 234 13.28 4.69 11.83
C ASP A 234 14.02 4.85 10.47
N GLU A 235 15.04 4.03 10.18
CA GLU A 235 15.90 4.19 8.99
C GLU A 235 15.13 4.28 7.67
N TYR A 236 14.12 3.42 7.49
CA TYR A 236 13.36 3.41 6.24
C TYR A 236 12.35 4.56 6.19
N VAL A 237 11.78 4.93 7.33
CA VAL A 237 10.89 6.09 7.45
C VAL A 237 11.65 7.37 7.14
N ASP A 238 12.85 7.54 7.69
CA ASP A 238 13.71 8.70 7.44
C ASP A 238 14.09 8.79 5.95
N ARG A 239 14.42 7.65 5.32
CA ARG A 239 14.68 7.59 3.88
C ARG A 239 13.47 8.01 3.06
N ALA A 240 12.29 7.48 3.35
CA ALA A 240 11.07 7.84 2.63
C ALA A 240 10.71 9.32 2.84
N LEU A 241 10.78 9.83 4.08
CA LEU A 241 10.50 11.23 4.41
C LEU A 241 11.49 12.19 3.74
N SER A 242 12.75 11.79 3.53
CA SER A 242 13.73 12.62 2.81
C SER A 242 13.29 12.98 1.38
N VAL A 243 12.47 12.12 0.74
CA VAL A 243 11.90 12.39 -0.59
C VAL A 243 10.95 13.59 -0.57
N CYS A 244 10.31 13.84 0.57
CA CYS A 244 9.36 14.93 0.78
C CYS A 244 10.00 16.21 1.35
N GLU A 245 11.32 16.24 1.56
CA GLU A 245 11.98 17.39 2.18
C GLU A 245 11.76 18.68 1.36
N GLY A 246 11.31 19.73 2.06
CA GLY A 246 10.98 21.04 1.47
C GLY A 246 9.64 21.09 0.72
N LEU A 247 8.84 20.02 0.71
CA LEU A 247 7.50 20.01 0.14
C LEU A 247 6.42 20.24 1.21
N ASP A 248 5.40 21.01 0.87
CA ASP A 248 4.21 21.20 1.72
C ASP A 248 3.22 20.03 1.49
N ILE A 249 3.49 18.90 2.13
CA ILE A 249 2.70 17.68 1.98
C ILE A 249 1.57 17.65 3.02
N ASN A 250 0.35 17.39 2.54
CA ASN A 250 -0.83 17.17 3.38
C ASN A 250 -0.81 15.76 3.99
N PHE A 251 0.05 15.56 4.98
CA PHE A 251 0.17 14.31 5.72
C PHE A 251 -1.03 14.08 6.65
N LEU A 252 -1.60 12.88 6.56
CA LEU A 252 -2.70 12.44 7.42
C LEU A 252 -2.18 11.63 8.62
N TRP A 253 -1.63 12.31 9.63
CA TRP A 253 -0.99 11.65 10.80
C TRP A 253 -1.95 10.86 11.69
N ASP A 254 -3.18 11.35 11.87
CA ASP A 254 -4.20 10.77 12.76
C ASP A 254 -5.46 10.36 11.98
N PHE A 255 -5.30 9.85 10.76
CA PHE A 255 -6.42 9.49 9.90
C PHE A 255 -7.21 8.29 10.42
N ASP A 256 -8.50 8.48 10.69
CA ASP A 256 -9.43 7.39 10.92
C ASP A 256 -9.84 6.73 9.59
N LEU A 257 -8.93 5.87 9.09
CA LEU A 257 -9.11 5.16 7.83
C LEU A 257 -10.38 4.31 7.83
N VAL A 258 -10.74 3.72 8.97
CA VAL A 258 -11.84 2.76 9.07
C VAL A 258 -13.20 3.46 9.03
N SER A 259 -13.33 4.64 9.65
CA SER A 259 -14.53 5.46 9.49
C SER A 259 -14.67 5.94 8.05
N ALA A 260 -13.59 6.43 7.42
CA ALA A 260 -13.60 6.80 6.00
C ALA A 260 -13.93 5.60 5.09
N ALA A 261 -13.43 4.41 5.40
CA ALA A 261 -13.73 3.18 4.67
C ALA A 261 -15.20 2.80 4.75
N LYS A 262 -15.84 2.94 5.92
CA LYS A 262 -17.28 2.69 6.09
C LYS A 262 -18.12 3.61 5.21
N GLU A 263 -17.75 4.89 5.11
CA GLU A 263 -18.44 5.85 4.24
C GLU A 263 -18.27 5.49 2.76
N ARG A 264 -17.04 5.17 2.32
CA ARG A 264 -16.78 4.76 0.94
C ARG A 264 -17.52 3.48 0.55
N LYS A 265 -17.59 2.50 1.45
CA LYS A 265 -18.32 1.24 1.23
C LYS A 265 -19.82 1.44 0.95
N GLN A 266 -20.43 2.51 1.46
CA GLN A 266 -21.83 2.83 1.14
C GLN A 266 -22.03 3.23 -0.33
N GLN A 267 -20.96 3.64 -0.99
CA GLN A 267 -20.94 4.06 -2.39
C GLN A 267 -20.25 3.01 -3.30
N PHE A 268 -19.89 1.85 -2.76
CA PHE A 268 -19.29 0.75 -3.51
C PHE A 268 -20.29 0.20 -4.54
N ARG A 269 -19.86 0.05 -5.79
CA ARG A 269 -20.69 -0.36 -6.94
C ARG A 269 -19.97 -1.42 -7.75
#